data_AF-T0ZZT4-F1
#
_entry.id   AF-T0ZZT4-F1
#
_cell.length_a   1.000
_cell.length_b   1.000
_cell.length_c   1.000
_cell.angle_alpha   90.00
_cell.angle_beta   90.00
_cell.angle_gamma   90.00
#
_symmetry.space_group_name_H-M   'P 1'
#
loop_
_entity.id
_entity.type
_entity.pdbx_description
1 polymer ?
#
loop_
_entity_poly.entity_id
_entity_poly.type
_entity_poly.pdbx_seq_one_letter_code
_entity_poly.pdbx_strand_id
1 'polypeptide(L)'
;TVQRWTEESGVVKADARTTVERPAPNNKLSEIEVQAVLDACHRPDTAHLPPTQIVPRLADEGVYLASESTFYRILKAEGMDAQRGRAHPPCKVKLPTTHTTVSN
;
A
#
# COMPACT_ATOMS: atom_id res chain seq x y z
N THR A 1 -4.20 45.71 10.13
CA THR A 1 -3.71 45.59 11.52
C THR A 1 -3.89 44.15 11.99
N VAL A 2 -2.80 43.51 12.43
CA VAL A 2 -2.64 42.06 12.70
C VAL A 2 -3.29 41.61 14.03
N GLN A 3 -4.16 42.42 14.62
CA GLN A 3 -4.57 42.24 16.03
C GLN A 3 -5.72 41.24 16.26
N ARG A 4 -6.26 40.61 15.20
CA ARG A 4 -7.38 39.64 15.35
C ARG A 4 -6.97 38.21 15.68
N TRP A 5 -5.74 37.80 15.36
CA TRP A 5 -5.30 36.39 15.51
C TRP A 5 -4.49 36.13 16.78
N THR A 6 -4.17 37.18 17.53
CA THR A 6 -3.57 37.10 18.86
C THR A 6 -4.69 37.34 19.87
N GLU A 7 -5.36 36.27 20.29
CA GLU A 7 -6.21 36.36 21.47
C GLU A 7 -5.37 36.85 22.66
N GLU A 8 -6.04 37.63 23.52
CA GLU A 8 -5.60 38.44 24.65
C GLU A 8 -4.81 37.70 25.75
N SER A 9 -4.47 36.42 25.53
CA SER A 9 -3.80 35.52 26.47
C SER A 9 -2.39 35.07 26.02
N GLY A 10 -1.91 35.49 24.84
CA GLY A 10 -0.53 35.23 24.40
C GLY A 10 -0.20 33.76 24.06
N VAL A 11 -1.18 32.85 24.12
CA VAL A 11 -1.01 31.44 23.77
C VAL A 11 -1.63 31.18 22.41
N VAL A 12 -0.78 31.06 21.39
CA VAL A 12 -1.20 30.59 20.06
C VAL A 12 -1.62 29.12 20.19
N LYS A 13 -2.91 28.84 20.01
CA LYS A 13 -3.43 27.48 20.00
C LYS A 13 -2.80 26.69 18.84
N ALA A 14 -2.06 25.64 19.16
CA ALA A 14 -1.35 24.83 18.17
C ALA A 14 -2.33 24.09 17.23
N ASP A 15 -1.86 23.77 16.02
CA ASP A 15 -2.64 23.03 15.03
C ASP A 15 -3.03 21.64 15.55
N ALA A 16 -4.33 21.45 15.79
CA ALA A 16 -4.87 20.22 16.35
C ALA A 16 -4.98 19.07 15.34
N ARG A 17 -4.80 19.29 14.02
CA ARG A 17 -4.91 18.22 13.00
C ARG A 17 -3.81 17.18 13.13
N THR A 18 -2.65 17.58 13.67
CA THR A 18 -1.50 16.72 13.95
C THR A 18 -1.56 16.11 15.35
N THR A 19 -2.19 16.81 16.30
CA THR A 19 -2.12 16.48 17.74
C THR A 19 -3.34 15.72 18.25
N VAL A 20 -4.43 15.67 17.48
CA VAL A 20 -5.64 14.93 17.86
C VAL A 20 -5.47 13.43 17.62
N GLU A 21 -5.72 12.63 18.67
CA GLU A 21 -5.86 11.19 18.56
C GLU A 21 -7.10 10.83 17.73
N ARG A 22 -6.88 10.13 16.61
CA ARG A 22 -7.97 9.64 15.76
C ARG A 22 -8.32 8.21 16.18
N PRO A 23 -9.60 7.91 16.48
CA PRO A 23 -10.02 6.55 16.75
C PRO A 23 -9.81 5.67 15.52
N ALA A 24 -9.71 4.36 15.74
CA ALA A 24 -9.64 3.40 14.64
C ALA A 24 -10.88 3.56 13.74
N PRO A 25 -10.72 3.51 12.40
CA PRO A 25 -11.87 3.59 11.51
C PRO A 25 -12.76 2.37 11.70
N ASN A 26 -14.09 2.56 11.59
CA ASN A 26 -15.06 1.47 11.75
C ASN A 26 -14.84 0.30 10.78
N ASN A 27 -14.28 0.58 9.61
CA ASN A 27 -14.01 -0.42 8.57
C ASN A 27 -12.59 -1.02 8.68
N LYS A 28 -11.94 -0.90 9.84
CA LYS A 28 -10.67 -1.56 10.08
C LYS A 28 -10.91 -3.07 10.16
N LEU A 29 -10.19 -3.84 9.34
CA LEU A 29 -10.22 -5.30 9.44
C LEU A 29 -9.74 -5.72 10.83
N SER A 30 -10.46 -6.68 11.40
CA SER A 30 -10.06 -7.39 12.60
C SER A 30 -8.85 -8.28 12.32
N GLU A 31 -8.14 -8.65 13.39
CA GLU A 31 -6.99 -9.56 13.30
C GLU A 31 -7.37 -10.90 12.66
N ILE A 32 -8.58 -11.38 12.95
CA ILE A 32 -9.10 -12.66 12.43
C ILE A 32 -9.29 -12.58 10.91
N GLU A 33 -9.84 -11.47 10.41
CA GLU A 33 -10.02 -11.26 8.97
C GLU A 33 -8.67 -11.13 8.25
N VAL A 34 -7.71 -10.44 8.87
CA VAL A 34 -6.34 -10.32 8.34
C VAL A 34 -5.69 -11.70 8.26
N GLN A 35 -5.80 -12.51 9.32
CA GLN A 35 -5.25 -13.85 9.35
C GLN A 35 -5.89 -14.75 8.28
N ALA A 36 -7.21 -14.69 8.08
CA ALA A 36 -7.88 -15.46 7.05
C ALA A 36 -7.35 -15.11 5.63
N VAL A 37 -7.05 -13.83 5.38
CA VAL A 37 -6.42 -13.39 4.12
C VAL A 37 -5.00 -13.94 3.99
N LEU A 38 -4.20 -13.93 5.07
CA LEU A 38 -2.84 -14.47 5.06
C LEU A 38 -2.84 -15.99 4.85
N ASP A 39 -3.75 -16.70 5.50
CA ASP A 39 -3.92 -18.14 5.32
C ASP A 39 -4.28 -18.44 3.86
N ALA A 40 -5.20 -17.69 3.27
CA ALA A 40 -5.54 -17.81 1.86
C ALA A 40 -4.36 -17.51 0.92
N CYS A 41 -3.45 -16.62 1.30
CA CYS A 41 -2.21 -16.37 0.55
C CYS A 41 -1.17 -17.48 0.74
N HIS A 42 -1.15 -18.15 1.88
CA HIS A 42 -0.18 -19.19 2.22
C HIS A 42 -0.63 -20.61 1.83
N ARG A 43 -1.87 -20.80 1.36
CA ARG A 43 -2.31 -22.12 0.88
C ARG A 43 -1.38 -22.61 -0.24
N PRO A 44 -1.06 -23.91 -0.33
CA PRO A 44 -0.12 -24.43 -1.31
C PRO A 44 -0.49 -24.13 -2.78
N ASP A 45 -1.78 -24.05 -3.07
CA ASP A 45 -2.33 -23.77 -4.38
C ASP A 45 -2.22 -22.29 -4.78
N THR A 46 -2.17 -21.37 -3.81
CA THR A 46 -2.14 -19.91 -4.01
C THR A 46 -0.82 -19.23 -3.66
N ALA A 47 0.06 -19.89 -2.90
CA ALA A 47 1.31 -19.32 -2.37
C ALA A 47 2.29 -18.75 -3.41
N HIS A 48 2.16 -19.16 -4.67
CA HIS A 48 3.00 -18.70 -5.78
C HIS A 48 2.31 -17.62 -6.64
N LEU A 49 1.06 -17.27 -6.33
CA LEU A 49 0.20 -16.43 -7.14
C LEU A 49 0.08 -15.02 -6.53
N PRO A 50 -0.03 -13.97 -7.36
CA PRO A 50 -0.31 -12.62 -6.86
C PRO A 50 -1.79 -12.47 -6.45
N PRO A 51 -2.13 -11.46 -5.61
CA PRO A 51 -3.50 -11.15 -5.23
C PRO A 51 -4.49 -11.02 -6.39
N THR A 52 -4.05 -10.46 -7.52
CA THR A 52 -4.82 -10.35 -8.78
C THR A 52 -5.33 -11.70 -9.29
N GLN A 53 -4.65 -12.80 -8.96
CA GLN A 53 -5.00 -14.16 -9.36
C GLN A 53 -5.61 -14.98 -8.23
N ILE A 54 -5.36 -14.62 -6.97
CA ILE A 54 -5.94 -15.29 -5.79
C ILE A 54 -7.40 -14.90 -5.65
N VAL A 55 -7.72 -13.60 -5.73
CA VAL A 55 -9.09 -13.10 -5.50
C VAL A 55 -10.12 -13.70 -6.48
N PRO A 56 -9.86 -13.79 -7.80
CA PRO A 56 -10.78 -14.47 -8.71
C PRO A 56 -10.96 -15.95 -8.39
N ARG A 57 -9.89 -16.68 -8.02
CA ARG A 57 -9.98 -18.10 -7.64
C ARG A 57 -10.85 -18.29 -6.40
N LEU A 58 -10.69 -17.45 -5.38
CA LEU A 58 -11.55 -17.48 -4.19
C LEU A 58 -13.00 -17.19 -4.56
N ALA A 59 -13.26 -16.26 -5.49
CA ALA A 59 -14.59 -15.97 -5.97
C ALA A 59 -15.21 -17.16 -6.73
N ASP A 60 -14.42 -17.90 -7.52
CA ASP A 60 -14.84 -19.14 -8.18
C ASP A 60 -15.19 -20.23 -7.16
N GLU A 61 -14.49 -20.26 -6.01
CA GLU A 61 -14.81 -21.10 -4.84
C GLU A 61 -16.02 -20.58 -4.03
N GLY A 62 -16.59 -19.43 -4.39
CA GLY A 62 -17.69 -18.78 -3.67
C GLY A 62 -17.28 -18.10 -2.35
N VAL A 63 -15.99 -17.86 -2.15
CA VAL A 63 -15.42 -17.30 -0.92
C VAL A 63 -14.98 -15.85 -1.15
N TYR A 64 -15.54 -14.91 -0.38
CA TYR A 64 -15.09 -13.52 -0.36
C TYR A 64 -14.47 -13.17 1.00
N LEU A 65 -13.16 -12.90 0.99
CA LEU A 65 -12.44 -12.44 2.18
C LEU A 65 -12.26 -10.92 2.18
N ALA A 66 -11.75 -10.37 1.08
CA ALA A 66 -11.51 -8.94 0.93
C ALA A 66 -11.30 -8.54 -0.55
N SER A 67 -11.24 -7.23 -0.82
CA SER A 67 -10.85 -6.70 -2.14
C SER A 67 -9.36 -6.94 -2.44
N GLU A 68 -9.01 -6.99 -3.72
CA GLU A 68 -7.61 -7.07 -4.18
C GLU A 68 -6.70 -6.00 -3.55
N SER A 69 -7.18 -4.76 -3.49
CA SER A 69 -6.46 -3.65 -2.84
C SER A 69 -6.19 -3.89 -1.36
N THR A 70 -7.08 -4.63 -0.68
CA THR A 70 -6.92 -4.99 0.73
C THR A 70 -5.90 -6.11 0.91
N PHE A 71 -5.88 -7.10 0.02
CA PHE A 71 -4.82 -8.12 -0.02
C PHE A 71 -3.44 -7.46 -0.15
N TYR A 72 -3.26 -6.56 -1.11
CA TYR A 72 -1.99 -5.84 -1.27
C TYR A 72 -1.62 -5.03 -0.02
N ARG A 73 -2.58 -4.36 0.63
CA ARG A 73 -2.32 -3.62 1.88
C ARG A 73 -1.84 -4.53 3.00
N ILE A 74 -2.44 -5.70 3.16
CA ILE A 74 -2.07 -6.70 4.17
C ILE A 74 -0.67 -7.26 3.88
N LEU A 75 -0.43 -7.73 2.66
CA LEU A 75 0.88 -8.27 2.27
C LEU A 75 2.00 -7.23 2.40
N LYS A 76 1.71 -5.96 2.10
CA LYS A 76 2.66 -4.87 2.30
C LYS A 76 2.94 -4.60 3.79
N ALA A 77 1.92 -4.69 4.65
CA ALA A 77 2.09 -4.54 6.09
C ALA A 77 2.98 -5.66 6.67
N GLU A 78 2.81 -6.88 6.18
CA GLU A 78 3.60 -8.06 6.55
C GLU A 78 4.98 -8.14 5.86
N GLY A 79 5.31 -7.18 4.98
CA GLY A 79 6.58 -7.18 4.24
C GLY A 79 6.70 -8.30 3.17
N MET A 80 5.59 -8.91 2.77
CA MET A 80 5.51 -10.02 1.83
C MET A 80 5.38 -9.59 0.35
N ASP A 81 5.33 -8.28 0.08
CA ASP A 81 5.23 -7.68 -1.28
C ASP A 81 6.60 -7.57 -1.99
N ALA A 82 7.56 -8.43 -1.62
CA ALA A 82 8.86 -8.44 -2.27
C ALA A 82 8.70 -8.86 -3.74
N GLN A 83 9.33 -8.10 -4.65
CA GLN A 83 9.28 -8.39 -6.07
C GLN A 83 9.91 -9.77 -6.36
N ARG A 84 9.08 -10.74 -6.75
CA ARG A 84 9.49 -12.14 -6.99
C ARG A 84 10.18 -12.37 -8.34
N GLY A 85 10.83 -11.35 -8.90
CA GLY A 85 11.41 -11.39 -10.24
C GLY A 85 12.88 -10.97 -10.27
N ARG A 86 13.63 -11.50 -11.25
CA ARG A 86 15.01 -11.09 -11.56
C ARG A 86 15.08 -9.74 -12.27
N ALA A 87 13.96 -9.06 -12.42
CA ALA A 87 13.90 -7.73 -13.01
C ALA A 87 14.54 -6.75 -12.02
N HIS A 88 15.62 -6.10 -12.44
CA HIS A 88 16.17 -5.00 -11.67
C HIS A 88 15.17 -3.84 -11.66
N PRO A 89 15.09 -3.09 -10.55
CA PRO A 89 14.33 -1.85 -10.54
C PRO A 89 14.82 -0.95 -11.68
N PRO A 90 13.93 -0.14 -12.29
CA PRO A 90 14.30 0.73 -13.39
C PRO A 90 15.49 1.60 -12.99
N CYS A 91 16.60 1.43 -13.71
CA CYS A 91 17.81 2.19 -13.44
C CYS A 91 17.71 3.54 -14.16
N LYS A 92 17.98 4.64 -13.44
CA LYS A 92 18.05 5.98 -14.04
C LYS A 92 19.32 6.08 -14.88
N VAL A 93 19.23 5.73 -16.16
CA VAL A 93 20.32 5.92 -17.12
C VAL A 93 20.31 7.36 -17.65
N LYS A 94 21.49 7.98 -17.77
CA LYS A 94 21.63 9.28 -18.44
C LYS A 94 21.27 9.11 -19.92
N LEU A 95 20.64 10.11 -20.53
CA LEU A 95 20.40 10.10 -21.98
C LEU A 95 21.75 9.94 -22.71
N PRO A 96 21.83 9.11 -23.76
CA PRO A 96 23.04 8.99 -24.56
C PRO A 96 23.37 10.32 -25.24
N THR A 97 24.61 10.78 -25.09
CA THR A 97 25.08 12.09 -25.57
C THR A 97 25.48 12.12 -27.05
N THR A 98 25.58 10.95 -27.70
CA THR A 98 26.09 10.84 -29.07
C THR A 98 25.18 9.94 -29.90
N HIS A 99 24.67 10.47 -31.00
CA HIS A 99 23.96 9.71 -32.02
C HIS A 99 24.87 9.61 -33.25
N THR A 100 25.56 8.48 -33.42
CA THR A 100 26.35 8.23 -34.63
C THR A 100 25.61 7.22 -35.48
N THR A 101 25.14 7.64 -36.65
CA THR A 101 24.69 6.73 -37.70
C THR A 101 25.90 6.31 -38.51
N VAL A 102 26.11 5.01 -38.69
CA VAL A 102 27.07 4.49 -39.66
C VAL A 102 26.28 4.06 -40.89
N SER A 103 26.51 4.74 -42.01
CA SER A 103 25.97 4.35 -43.32
C SER A 103 26.92 3.33 -43.96
N ASN A 104 26.37 2.18 -44.37
CA ASN A 104 27.04 1.14 -45.17
C ASN A 104 27.27 1.58 -46.62
#